data_AF-A0A101V3E2-F1
#
_entry.id   AF-A0A101V3E2-F1
#
_cell.length_a   1.000
_cell.length_b   1.000
_cell.length_c   1.000
_cell.angle_alpha   90.00
_cell.angle_beta   90.00
_cell.angle_gamma   90.00
#
_symmetry.space_group_name_H-M   'P 1'
#
loop_
_entity.id
_entity.type
_entity.pdbx_description
1 polymer ?
#
loop_
_entity_poly.entity_id
_entity_poly.type
_entity_poly.pdbx_seq_one_letter_code
_entity_poly.pdbx_strand_id
1 'polypeptide(L)'
;MTAPELSEPDYLREIERLAHRVTVEAADEGWLSFEPSAEPDDATPLRCSVNALARALHRYHFDGDGCVEQGRSPVRLVGATVLKPGRMPAGTDDTYDEVCARLGVPPRPEGWALWNTWGDGDLKVTMVVSAVGTTEGLLENWSRGRAVDPATPLPSQIALVRRGWTGPMTFSPRGVRRLGLDGQPLS
;
A
#
# COMPACT_ATOMS: atom_id res chain seq x y z
N MET A 1 31.96 -10.17 -31.07
CA MET A 1 31.60 -8.76 -30.83
C MET A 1 31.43 -8.59 -29.33
N THR A 2 32.38 -7.92 -28.68
CA THR A 2 32.26 -7.55 -27.26
C THR A 2 31.19 -6.47 -27.15
N ALA A 3 30.21 -6.68 -26.26
CA ALA A 3 29.19 -5.67 -25.99
C ALA A 3 29.87 -4.36 -25.54
N PRO A 4 29.36 -3.19 -25.96
CA PRO A 4 29.89 -1.92 -25.48
C PRO A 4 29.81 -1.86 -23.95
N GLU A 5 30.87 -1.38 -23.30
CA GLU A 5 30.84 -1.11 -21.87
C GLU A 5 29.79 -0.02 -21.61
N LEU A 6 28.68 -0.42 -20.98
CA LEU A 6 27.65 0.50 -20.56
C LEU A 6 28.15 1.30 -19.37
N SER A 7 27.77 2.57 -19.30
CA SER A 7 27.89 3.33 -18.07
C SER A 7 27.03 2.65 -16.97
N GLU A 8 27.39 2.81 -15.70
CA GLU A 8 26.59 2.29 -14.59
C GLU A 8 25.08 2.61 -14.70
N PRO A 9 24.65 3.86 -14.97
CA PRO A 9 23.22 4.14 -15.13
C PRO A 9 22.60 3.46 -16.36
N ASP A 10 23.32 3.31 -17.47
CA ASP A 10 22.79 2.61 -18.64
C ASP A 10 22.71 1.09 -18.42
N TYR A 11 23.65 0.54 -17.64
CA TYR A 11 23.61 -0.84 -17.20
C TYR A 11 22.39 -1.12 -16.31
N LEU A 12 22.10 -0.25 -15.35
CA LEU A 12 20.91 -0.36 -14.49
C LEU A 12 19.61 -0.24 -15.29
N ARG A 13 19.54 0.69 -16.25
CA ARG A 13 18.41 0.81 -17.17
C ARG A 13 18.21 -0.44 -18.03
N GLU A 14 19.30 -1.05 -18.48
CA GLU A 14 19.21 -2.29 -19.28
C GLU A 14 18.73 -3.47 -18.43
N ILE A 15 19.15 -3.57 -17.16
CA ILE A 15 18.61 -4.54 -16.21
C ILE A 15 17.10 -4.34 -16.03
N GLU A 16 16.66 -3.11 -15.78
CA GLU A 16 15.24 -2.78 -15.61
C GLU A 16 14.42 -3.15 -16.88
N ARG A 17 14.93 -2.77 -18.07
CA ARG A 17 14.29 -3.10 -19.36
C ARG A 17 14.17 -4.60 -19.57
N LEU A 18 15.21 -5.38 -19.29
CA LEU A 18 15.21 -6.83 -19.42
C LEU A 18 14.28 -7.48 -18.40
N ALA A 19 14.26 -6.98 -17.16
CA ALA A 19 13.37 -7.47 -16.11
C ALA A 19 11.89 -7.25 -16.49
N HIS A 20 11.54 -6.07 -17.01
CA HIS A 20 10.20 -5.82 -17.55
C HIS A 20 9.85 -6.78 -18.69
N ARG A 21 10.78 -7.03 -19.63
CA ARG A 21 10.53 -7.97 -20.72
C ARG A 21 10.20 -9.37 -20.21
N VAL A 22 10.96 -9.89 -19.25
CA VAL A 22 10.66 -11.21 -18.63
C VAL A 22 9.23 -11.25 -18.09
N THR A 23 8.77 -10.17 -17.44
CA THR A 23 7.41 -10.13 -16.91
C THR A 23 6.33 -10.06 -17.98
N VAL A 24 6.57 -9.34 -19.08
CA VAL A 24 5.61 -9.24 -20.20
C VAL A 24 5.44 -10.60 -20.87
N GLU A 25 6.55 -11.26 -21.23
CA GLU A 25 6.50 -12.57 -21.89
C GLU A 25 5.84 -13.62 -20.97
N ALA A 26 6.13 -13.59 -19.67
CA ALA A 26 5.47 -14.46 -18.69
C ALA A 26 3.97 -14.15 -18.51
N ALA A 27 3.55 -12.89 -18.67
CA ALA A 27 2.14 -12.53 -18.64
C ALA A 27 1.40 -13.10 -19.85
N ASP A 28 2.00 -13.02 -21.04
CA ASP A 28 1.43 -13.56 -22.28
C ASP A 28 1.26 -15.08 -22.24
N GLU A 29 2.13 -15.79 -21.51
CA GLU A 29 2.00 -17.22 -21.25
C GLU A 29 1.00 -17.56 -20.11
N GLY A 30 0.39 -16.56 -19.47
CA GLY A 30 -0.54 -16.77 -18.35
C GLY A 30 0.15 -17.27 -17.08
N TRP A 31 1.46 -17.08 -16.94
CA TRP A 31 2.21 -17.57 -15.79
C TRP A 31 2.01 -16.72 -14.54
N LEU A 32 1.69 -15.44 -14.73
CA LEU A 32 1.76 -14.45 -13.65
C LEU A 32 0.66 -14.63 -12.60
N SER A 33 1.11 -14.77 -11.35
CA SER A 33 0.25 -14.70 -10.17
C SER A 33 0.78 -13.63 -9.20
N PHE A 34 -0.06 -12.64 -8.97
CA PHE A 34 0.30 -11.41 -8.26
C PHE A 34 -0.03 -11.44 -6.77
N GLU A 35 -0.86 -12.38 -6.33
CA GLU A 35 -1.07 -12.68 -4.91
C GLU A 35 -0.14 -13.82 -4.48
N PRO A 36 0.66 -13.68 -3.41
CA PRO A 36 1.52 -14.76 -2.93
C PRO A 36 0.77 -16.05 -2.56
N SER A 37 -0.49 -15.93 -2.11
CA SER A 37 -1.37 -17.05 -1.79
C SER A 37 -2.02 -17.70 -3.01
N ALA A 38 -1.83 -17.13 -4.20
CA ALA A 38 -2.36 -17.66 -5.46
C ALA A 38 -1.24 -18.31 -6.31
N GLU A 39 -0.10 -18.67 -5.71
CA GLU A 39 0.86 -19.55 -6.38
C GLU A 39 0.28 -20.97 -6.42
N PRO A 40 0.17 -21.58 -7.61
CA PRO A 40 -0.24 -22.97 -7.72
C PRO A 40 0.71 -23.91 -6.96
N ASP A 41 0.19 -24.95 -6.32
CA ASP A 41 0.98 -25.96 -5.62
C ASP A 41 2.00 -26.67 -6.53
N ASP A 42 1.78 -26.64 -7.85
CA ASP A 42 2.65 -27.20 -8.89
C ASP A 42 3.60 -26.17 -9.55
N ALA A 43 3.71 -24.96 -9.02
CA ALA A 43 4.56 -23.93 -9.58
C ALA A 43 6.05 -24.33 -9.55
N THR A 44 6.71 -24.23 -10.71
CA THR A 44 8.15 -24.49 -10.79
C THR A 44 8.94 -23.37 -10.09
N PRO A 45 10.17 -23.64 -9.59
CA PRO A 45 11.02 -22.61 -8.99
C PRO A 45 11.26 -21.40 -9.91
N LEU A 46 11.33 -21.64 -11.23
CA LEU A 46 11.44 -20.57 -12.23
C LEU A 46 10.18 -19.70 -12.25
N ARG A 47 8.99 -20.31 -12.31
CA ARG A 47 7.72 -19.58 -12.27
C ARG A 47 7.56 -18.78 -10.98
N CYS A 48 7.94 -19.34 -9.84
CA CYS A 48 7.95 -18.62 -8.56
C CYS A 48 8.89 -17.40 -8.60
N SER A 49 10.09 -17.56 -9.19
CA SER A 49 11.08 -16.47 -9.31
C SER A 49 10.60 -15.36 -10.24
N VAL A 50 10.00 -15.71 -11.37
CA VAL A 50 9.39 -14.76 -12.32
C VAL A 50 8.19 -14.04 -11.68
N ASN A 51 7.36 -14.75 -10.92
CA ASN A 51 6.27 -14.14 -10.16
C ASN A 51 6.78 -13.17 -9.09
N ALA A 52 7.85 -13.52 -8.38
CA ALA A 52 8.48 -12.63 -7.41
C ALA A 52 9.05 -11.37 -8.09
N LEU A 53 9.74 -11.52 -9.22
CA LEU A 53 10.24 -10.40 -10.03
C LEU A 53 9.10 -9.51 -10.52
N ALA A 54 8.04 -10.10 -11.08
CA ALA A 54 6.86 -9.38 -11.56
C ALA A 54 6.17 -8.60 -10.44
N ARG A 55 6.04 -9.21 -9.26
CA ARG A 55 5.50 -8.52 -8.07
C ARG A 55 6.39 -7.35 -7.64
N ALA A 56 7.71 -7.52 -7.65
CA ALA A 56 8.65 -6.46 -7.29
C ALA A 56 8.54 -5.28 -8.27
N LEU A 57 8.57 -5.54 -9.58
CA LEU A 57 8.47 -4.50 -10.61
C LEU A 57 7.12 -3.78 -10.63
N HIS A 58 6.03 -4.46 -10.25
CA HIS A 58 4.70 -3.86 -10.19
C HIS A 58 4.41 -3.14 -8.87
N ARG A 59 5.28 -3.28 -7.87
CA ARG A 59 5.10 -2.67 -6.55
C ARG A 59 5.49 -1.21 -6.61
N TYR A 60 4.56 -0.33 -6.25
CA TYR A 60 4.93 1.06 -5.98
C TYR A 60 5.64 1.10 -4.62
N HIS A 61 6.93 1.42 -4.62
CA HIS A 61 7.72 1.52 -3.40
C HIS A 61 7.42 2.83 -2.67
N PHE A 62 7.30 2.75 -1.34
CA PHE A 62 7.07 3.89 -0.46
C PHE A 62 7.74 3.67 0.90
N ASP A 63 8.05 4.76 1.60
CA ASP A 63 8.66 4.69 2.92
C ASP A 63 7.79 3.87 3.89
N GLY A 64 8.35 2.80 4.47
CA GLY A 64 7.63 1.88 5.33
C GLY A 64 6.84 0.79 4.60
N ASP A 65 7.12 0.53 3.32
CA ASP A 65 6.63 -0.66 2.62
C ASP A 65 7.41 -1.94 2.99
N GLY A 66 8.48 -1.81 3.78
CA GLY A 66 9.30 -2.92 4.26
C GLY A 66 10.34 -3.40 3.25
N CYS A 67 10.54 -2.68 2.14
CA CYS A 67 11.59 -2.99 1.18
C CYS A 67 12.99 -2.68 1.73
N VAL A 68 13.12 -1.57 2.47
CA VAL A 68 14.39 -1.13 3.06
C VAL A 68 14.37 -1.14 4.59
N GLU A 69 13.18 -1.10 5.22
CA GLU A 69 13.02 -1.07 6.67
C GLU A 69 12.93 -2.49 7.25
N GLN A 70 14.07 -3.03 7.68
CA GLN A 70 14.09 -4.31 8.38
C GLN A 70 13.57 -4.17 9.83
N GLY A 71 12.78 -5.15 10.29
CA GLY A 71 12.44 -5.32 11.71
C GLY A 71 11.14 -4.67 12.21
N ARG A 72 10.37 -3.96 11.37
CA ARG A 72 9.02 -3.47 11.73
C ARG A 72 7.95 -4.41 11.18
N SER A 73 7.11 -4.95 12.05
CA SER A 73 5.98 -5.78 11.64
C SER A 73 4.98 -4.97 10.80
N PRO A 74 4.35 -5.55 9.77
CA PRO A 74 3.28 -4.88 9.03
C PRO A 74 1.99 -4.78 9.85
N VAL A 75 1.23 -3.70 9.67
CA VAL A 75 -0.11 -3.53 10.26
C VAL A 75 -1.15 -3.83 9.20
N ARG A 76 -2.01 -4.82 9.50
CA ARG A 76 -3.11 -5.18 8.62
C ARG A 76 -4.19 -4.12 8.67
N LEU A 77 -4.31 -3.34 7.61
CA LEU A 77 -5.31 -2.28 7.55
C LEU A 77 -6.63 -2.79 6.96
N VAL A 78 -7.74 -2.32 7.54
CA VAL A 78 -9.09 -2.44 6.98
C VAL A 78 -9.24 -1.46 5.83
N GLY A 79 -8.74 -0.25 6.06
CA GLY A 79 -8.80 0.86 5.13
C GLY A 79 -8.01 2.04 5.65
N ALA A 80 -7.77 2.99 4.77
CA ALA A 80 -6.99 4.17 5.07
C ALA A 80 -7.52 5.39 4.32
N THR A 81 -7.21 6.56 4.88
CA THR A 81 -7.62 7.86 4.35
C THR A 81 -6.51 8.85 4.54
N VAL A 82 -6.34 9.77 3.59
CA VAL A 82 -5.46 10.93 3.73
C VAL A 82 -6.33 12.19 3.83
N LEU A 83 -6.05 13.00 4.84
CA LEU A 83 -6.66 14.31 5.09
C LEU A 83 -5.61 15.37 4.81
N LYS A 84 -5.83 16.23 3.82
CA LYS A 84 -4.91 17.31 3.46
C LYS A 84 -5.65 18.64 3.30
N PRO A 85 -4.99 19.77 3.59
CA PRO A 85 -5.47 21.07 3.17
C PRO A 85 -5.76 21.08 1.65
N GLY A 86 -6.96 21.47 1.25
CA GLY A 86 -7.38 21.54 -0.16
C GLY A 86 -7.60 20.19 -0.86
N ARG A 87 -7.38 19.05 -0.20
CA ARG A 87 -7.65 17.71 -0.75
C ARG A 87 -8.27 16.83 0.33
N MET A 88 -9.57 16.99 0.52
CA MET A 88 -10.38 16.17 1.42
C MET A 88 -10.92 14.93 0.70
N PRO A 89 -11.19 13.83 1.43
CA PRO A 89 -11.83 12.65 0.85
C PRO A 89 -13.22 12.98 0.29
N ALA A 90 -13.62 12.29 -0.78
CA ALA A 90 -14.96 12.42 -1.34
C ALA A 90 -16.03 12.12 -0.28
N GLY A 91 -17.14 12.85 -0.34
CA GLY A 91 -18.23 12.74 0.65
C GLY A 91 -17.93 13.36 2.01
N THR A 92 -16.87 14.17 2.13
CA THR A 92 -16.59 14.99 3.32
C THR A 92 -16.92 16.45 3.02
N ASP A 93 -17.97 16.98 3.67
CA ASP A 93 -18.37 18.39 3.54
C ASP A 93 -17.54 19.32 4.44
N ASP A 94 -16.89 18.76 5.47
CA ASP A 94 -16.05 19.51 6.40
C ASP A 94 -14.72 19.95 5.77
N THR A 95 -14.26 21.12 6.18
CA THR A 95 -12.90 21.60 5.91
C THR A 95 -11.85 20.77 6.67
N TYR A 96 -10.61 20.80 6.20
CA TYR A 96 -9.49 20.11 6.86
C TYR A 96 -9.34 20.51 8.34
N ASP A 97 -9.49 21.79 8.66
CA ASP A 97 -9.34 22.29 10.03
C ASP A 97 -10.49 21.81 10.95
N GLU A 98 -11.73 21.74 10.44
CA GLU A 98 -12.87 21.19 11.17
C GLU A 98 -12.69 19.70 11.45
N VAL A 99 -12.19 18.94 10.48
CA VAL A 99 -11.87 17.52 10.68
C VAL A 99 -10.76 17.36 11.71
N CYS A 100 -9.69 18.16 11.64
CA CYS A 100 -8.61 18.13 12.63
C CYS A 100 -9.12 18.44 14.04
N ALA A 101 -9.95 19.48 14.20
CA ALA A 101 -10.56 19.85 15.47
C ALA A 101 -11.44 18.72 16.03
N ARG A 102 -12.27 18.09 15.19
CA ARG A 102 -13.10 16.94 15.59
C ARG A 102 -12.28 15.71 15.97
N LEU A 103 -11.14 15.51 15.30
CA LEU A 103 -10.19 14.44 15.62
C LEU A 103 -9.37 14.75 16.88
N GLY A 104 -9.32 16.00 17.32
CA GLY A 104 -8.50 16.44 18.46
C GLY A 104 -7.01 16.49 18.13
N VAL A 105 -6.66 16.76 16.87
CA VAL A 105 -5.26 16.90 16.43
C VAL A 105 -5.01 18.30 15.87
N PRO A 106 -3.80 18.86 16.03
CA PRO A 106 -3.47 20.13 15.41
C PRO A 106 -3.40 20.00 13.88
N PRO A 107 -3.90 20.98 13.11
CA PRO A 107 -3.75 20.97 11.66
C PRO A 107 -2.27 21.08 11.29
N ARG A 108 -1.89 20.37 10.23
CA ARG A 108 -0.53 20.34 9.68
C ARG A 108 -0.53 20.56 8.18
N PRO A 109 0.50 21.23 7.60
CA PRO A 109 0.61 21.42 6.16
C PRO A 109 0.66 20.10 5.38
N GLU A 110 1.36 19.09 5.90
CA GLU A 110 1.49 17.80 5.22
C GLU A 110 0.22 16.97 5.27
N GLY A 111 -0.72 17.30 6.18
CA GLY A 111 -1.91 16.51 6.42
C GLY A 111 -1.78 15.47 7.55
N TRP A 112 -2.83 14.67 7.68
CA TRP A 112 -2.92 13.49 8.54
C TRP A 112 -3.37 12.29 7.74
N ALA A 113 -2.92 11.10 8.12
CA ALA A 113 -3.49 9.85 7.63
C ALA A 113 -4.30 9.17 8.73
N LEU A 114 -5.43 8.57 8.35
CA LEU A 114 -6.25 7.74 9.22
C LEU A 114 -6.06 6.28 8.82
N TRP A 115 -5.54 5.46 9.73
CA TRP A 115 -5.38 4.03 9.52
C TRP A 115 -6.41 3.28 10.34
N ASN A 116 -7.42 2.71 9.67
CA ASN A 116 -8.44 1.89 10.29
C ASN A 116 -7.92 0.44 10.36
N THR A 117 -7.84 -0.12 11.56
CA THR A 117 -7.28 -1.45 11.82
C THR A 117 -8.05 -2.17 12.94
N TRP A 118 -7.62 -3.38 13.25
CA TRP A 118 -8.02 -4.14 14.42
C TRP A 118 -6.88 -4.08 15.44
N GLY A 119 -7.17 -3.59 16.64
CA GLY A 119 -6.30 -3.67 17.79
C GLY A 119 -6.44 -5.01 18.51
N ASP A 120 -5.90 -5.08 19.73
CA ASP A 120 -5.95 -6.28 20.56
C ASP A 120 -7.39 -6.78 20.76
N GLY A 121 -7.59 -8.09 20.61
CA GLY A 121 -8.91 -8.72 20.74
C GLY A 121 -9.89 -8.33 19.62
N ASP A 122 -9.40 -8.05 18.40
CA ASP A 122 -10.20 -7.62 17.24
C ASP A 122 -10.98 -6.31 17.44
N LEU A 123 -10.57 -5.49 18.42
CA LEU A 123 -11.20 -4.19 18.66
C LEU A 123 -10.97 -3.26 17.47
N LYS A 124 -12.04 -2.68 16.93
CA LYS A 124 -11.93 -1.68 15.86
C LYS A 124 -11.22 -0.43 16.38
N VAL A 125 -10.14 -0.02 15.72
CA VAL A 125 -9.38 1.19 16.09
C VAL A 125 -9.02 2.01 14.86
N THR A 126 -8.93 3.33 15.05
CA THR A 126 -8.38 4.27 14.08
C THR A 126 -7.10 4.86 14.65
N MET A 127 -5.98 4.76 13.95
CA MET A 127 -4.76 5.47 14.27
C MET A 127 -4.69 6.75 13.42
N VAL A 128 -4.50 7.90 14.06
CA VAL A 128 -4.21 9.16 13.38
C VAL A 128 -2.70 9.31 13.30
N VAL A 129 -2.14 9.23 12.10
CA VAL A 129 -0.69 9.14 11.89
C VAL A 129 -0.15 10.22 10.96
N SER A 130 1.07 10.66 11.21
CA SER A 130 1.78 11.65 10.39
C SER A 130 2.39 11.07 9.11
N ALA A 131 2.31 9.74 8.91
CA ALA A 131 2.87 8.99 7.79
C ALA A 131 2.05 9.16 6.50
N VAL A 132 1.89 10.40 6.03
CA VAL A 132 1.06 10.74 4.89
C VAL A 132 1.62 10.15 3.59
N GLY A 133 2.92 10.34 3.30
CA GLY A 133 3.55 9.79 2.09
C GLY A 133 3.47 8.25 2.02
N THR A 134 3.72 7.57 3.14
CA THR A 134 3.50 6.12 3.28
C THR A 134 2.07 5.73 2.90
N THR A 135 1.09 6.49 3.38
CA THR A 135 -0.34 6.22 3.12
C THR A 135 -0.70 6.48 1.66
N GLU A 136 -0.13 7.51 1.02
CA GLU A 136 -0.35 7.75 -0.40
C GLU A 136 0.22 6.62 -1.27
N GLY A 137 1.43 6.16 -0.98
CA GLY A 137 2.02 5.01 -1.69
C GLY A 137 1.26 3.71 -1.44
N LEU A 138 0.72 3.52 -0.24
CA LEU A 138 -0.18 2.43 0.09
C LEU A 138 -1.46 2.47 -0.75
N LEU A 139 -2.11 3.64 -0.83
CA LEU A 139 -3.34 3.84 -1.60
C LEU A 139 -3.10 3.63 -3.10
N GLU A 140 -1.91 3.99 -3.62
CA GLU A 140 -1.52 3.72 -5.00
C GLU A 140 -1.36 2.22 -5.30
N ASN A 141 -0.86 1.44 -4.34
CA ASN A 141 -0.83 -0.01 -4.48
C ASN A 141 -2.25 -0.61 -4.43
N TRP A 142 -3.11 -0.11 -3.53
CA TRP A 142 -4.49 -0.60 -3.39
C TRP A 142 -5.36 -0.30 -4.60
N SER A 143 -5.20 0.87 -5.23
CA SER A 143 -5.91 1.21 -6.48
C SER A 143 -5.58 0.25 -7.63
N ARG A 144 -4.42 -0.40 -7.57
CA ARG A 144 -3.95 -1.44 -8.49
C ARG A 144 -4.28 -2.86 -8.01
N GLY A 145 -5.16 -3.00 -7.00
CA GLY A 145 -5.59 -4.28 -6.43
C GLY A 145 -4.53 -4.99 -5.57
N ARG A 146 -3.45 -4.32 -5.17
CA ARG A 146 -2.34 -4.96 -4.44
C ARG A 146 -2.60 -4.93 -2.95
N ALA A 147 -2.71 -6.11 -2.35
CA ALA A 147 -2.91 -6.29 -0.91
C ALA A 147 -1.61 -6.08 -0.09
N VAL A 148 -1.02 -4.88 -0.16
CA VAL A 148 0.14 -4.49 0.65
C VAL A 148 -0.31 -3.85 1.96
N ASP A 149 0.47 -4.07 3.02
CA ASP A 149 0.27 -3.48 4.35
C ASP A 149 1.51 -2.64 4.69
N PRO A 150 1.35 -1.44 5.27
CA PRO A 150 2.48 -0.65 5.73
C PRO A 150 3.08 -1.24 7.02
N ALA A 151 4.35 -0.93 7.28
CA ALA A 151 4.99 -1.18 8.56
C ALA A 151 4.26 -0.46 9.70
N THR A 152 4.24 -1.05 10.90
CA THR A 152 3.71 -0.43 12.13
C THR A 152 4.31 0.95 12.31
N PRO A 153 3.51 2.02 12.41
CA PRO A 153 4.00 3.39 12.46
C PRO A 153 4.89 3.58 13.70
N LEU A 154 5.89 4.45 13.62
CA LEU A 154 6.71 4.76 14.78
C LEU A 154 5.84 5.42 15.86
N PRO A 155 6.15 5.26 17.15
CA PRO A 155 5.42 5.95 18.21
C PRO A 155 5.32 7.47 17.98
N SER A 156 6.39 8.09 17.47
CA SER A 156 6.43 9.51 17.12
C SER A 156 5.56 9.90 15.92
N GLN A 157 5.14 8.93 15.11
CA GLN A 157 4.24 9.15 13.98
C GLN A 157 2.76 9.06 14.40
N ILE A 158 2.45 8.51 15.58
CA ILE A 158 1.07 8.34 16.05
C ILE A 158 0.68 9.57 16.88
N ALA A 159 -0.26 10.36 16.38
CA ALA A 159 -0.81 11.50 17.12
C ALA A 159 -1.91 11.07 18.11
N LEU A 160 -2.76 10.12 17.70
CA LEU A 160 -3.88 9.65 18.50
C LEU A 160 -4.31 8.24 18.06
N VAL A 161 -4.84 7.46 19.00
CA VAL A 161 -5.58 6.21 18.71
C VAL A 161 -7.00 6.35 19.22
N ARG A 162 -7.98 6.13 18.35
CA ARG A 162 -9.42 6.18 18.67
C ARG A 162 -10.05 4.79 18.59
N ARG A 163 -11.05 4.57 19.44
CA ARG A 163 -11.92 3.39 19.33
C ARG A 163 -12.92 3.58 18.19
N GLY A 164 -13.20 2.50 17.48
CA GLY A 164 -14.02 2.50 16.28
C GLY A 164 -13.22 2.87 15.03
N TRP A 165 -13.83 2.61 13.87
CA TRP A 165 -13.32 3.08 12.58
C TRP A 165 -13.89 4.46 12.26
N THR A 166 -13.06 5.31 11.68
CA THR A 166 -13.42 6.69 11.32
C THR A 166 -13.59 6.80 9.80
N GLY A 167 -14.64 7.50 9.37
CA GLY A 167 -15.15 7.51 7.99
C GLY A 167 -14.28 8.28 6.98
N PRO A 168 -14.88 8.59 5.81
CA PRO A 168 -14.80 7.72 4.64
C PRO A 168 -13.38 7.19 4.41
N MET A 169 -13.26 5.93 4.01
CA MET A 169 -11.97 5.27 3.80
C MET A 169 -11.90 4.49 2.50
N THR A 170 -10.71 4.44 1.92
CA THR A 170 -10.40 3.45 0.89
C THR A 170 -10.15 2.14 1.60
N PHE A 171 -10.93 1.10 1.28
CA PHE A 171 -10.72 -0.23 1.85
C PHE A 171 -9.47 -0.88 1.26
N SER A 172 -8.73 -1.60 2.10
CA SER A 172 -7.67 -2.48 1.62
C SER A 172 -8.29 -3.67 0.87
N PRO A 173 -7.62 -4.26 -0.13
CA PRO A 173 -8.13 -5.45 -0.81
C PRO A 173 -8.46 -6.61 0.16
N ARG A 174 -7.72 -6.74 1.27
CA ARG A 174 -8.04 -7.69 2.34
C ARG A 174 -9.23 -7.27 3.17
N GLY A 175 -9.38 -5.97 3.43
CA GLY A 175 -10.53 -5.39 4.12
C GLY A 175 -11.83 -5.69 3.38
N VAL A 176 -11.84 -5.50 2.05
CA VAL A 176 -12.98 -5.83 1.18
C VAL A 176 -13.35 -7.32 1.34
N ARG A 177 -12.38 -8.22 1.17
CA ARG A 177 -12.59 -9.68 1.33
C ARG A 177 -13.10 -10.06 2.71
N ARG A 178 -12.47 -9.54 3.78
CA ARG A 178 -12.83 -9.86 5.17
C ARG A 178 -14.21 -9.31 5.56
N LEU A 179 -14.64 -8.21 4.94
CA LEU A 179 -15.95 -7.61 5.16
C LEU A 179 -17.03 -8.12 4.21
N GLY A 180 -16.69 -9.02 3.26
CA GLY A 180 -17.62 -9.53 2.26
C GLY A 180 -18.15 -8.45 1.31
N LEU A 181 -17.33 -7.42 1.05
CA LEU A 181 -17.65 -6.31 0.14
C LEU A 181 -17.28 -6.61 -1.32
N ASP A 182 -16.79 -7.82 -1.61
CA ASP A 182 -16.46 -8.25 -2.96
C ASP A 182 -17.73 -8.22 -3.83
N GLY A 183 -17.74 -7.37 -4.86
CA GLY A 183 -18.86 -7.27 -5.83
C GLY A 183 -19.80 -6.08 -5.65
N GLN A 184 -19.55 -5.15 -4.72
CA GLN A 184 -20.27 -3.87 -4.72
C GLN A 184 -19.54 -2.82 -5.59
N PRO A 185 -20.23 -2.17 -6.54
CA PRO A 185 -19.65 -1.06 -7.28
C PRO A 185 -19.31 0.07 -6.30
N LEU A 186 -18.07 0.58 -6.38
CA LEU A 186 -17.67 1.81 -5.70
C LEU A 186 -18.58 2.93 -6.22
N SER A 187 -19.45 3.44 -5.34
CA SER A 187 -20.30 4.61 -5.61
C SER A 187 -19.56 5.89 -5.22
#